data_AF-G3HGU1-F1
#
_entry.id   AF-G3HGU1-F1
#
_cell.length_a   1.000
_cell.length_b   1.000
_cell.length_c   1.000
_cell.angle_alpha   90.00
_cell.angle_beta   90.00
_cell.angle_gamma   90.00
#
_symmetry.space_group_name_H-M   'P 1'
#
loop_
_entity.id
_entity.type
_entity.pdbx_description
1 polymer ?
#
loop_
_entity_poly.entity_id
_entity_poly.type
_entity_poly.pdbx_seq_one_letter_code
_entity_poly.pdbx_strand_id
1 'polypeptide(L)'
;MMAEAPNMSVTTEEKMSADAPAQEPVPEAPNRRKRKARASEPKDPVEPKKRARPKKSDKSIKSKEKQGKITDTFKVKRKVDRFNGVSEAELLTKTLPDILTFNLDIVIIGINPGLMAAYTGHHYPGPGNHFWKCLFMSGLSEVQLNHMDDYTLPGKYGIGFTNMVERTTPGSKDLSSKEFREGGRILVQKLQKYQPKIAAFNGKCIYEIFSKEVFGVKVKNLEFGLQPHKIPDTETLCYVMPSSSARCAQFPRAQDKVHYYIKLKDLRDQLKGTERNTDVQEVQYTFDLQLAQEDAKKMVVKEEEYDPGYEAAFGGAYSENRCQTEP
;
A
#
# COMPACT_ATOMS: atom_id res chain seq x y z
N MET A 1 -5.46 3.22 -85.20
CA MET A 1 -4.19 2.45 -85.09
C MET A 1 -4.32 1.61 -83.83
N MET A 2 -4.14 0.29 -83.94
CA MET A 2 -4.20 -0.68 -82.84
C MET A 2 -2.81 -1.27 -82.60
N ALA A 3 -2.49 -1.56 -81.34
CA ALA A 3 -1.55 -2.57 -80.83
C ALA A 3 -1.70 -2.52 -79.29
N GLU A 4 -2.38 -3.45 -78.63
CA GLU A 4 -2.02 -4.86 -78.37
C GLU A 4 -0.76 -5.06 -77.51
N ALA A 5 -0.92 -5.91 -76.50
CA ALA A 5 0.13 -6.36 -75.59
C ALA A 5 0.75 -7.68 -76.09
N PRO A 6 1.94 -8.06 -75.59
CA PRO A 6 2.38 -9.44 -75.60
C PRO A 6 2.10 -10.13 -74.24
N ASN A 7 1.75 -11.41 -74.32
CA ASN A 7 1.61 -12.37 -73.22
C ASN A 7 2.46 -13.61 -73.56
N MET A 8 2.52 -14.62 -72.66
CA MET A 8 3.26 -15.91 -72.79
C MET A 8 4.77 -15.80 -72.57
N SER A 9 5.51 -16.78 -72.03
CA SER A 9 5.29 -18.20 -71.60
C SER A 9 6.26 -18.51 -70.43
N VAL A 10 6.06 -19.37 -69.42
CA VAL A 10 5.49 -20.74 -69.28
C VAL A 10 6.29 -21.88 -69.94
N THR A 11 7.13 -22.53 -69.13
CA THR A 11 7.42 -24.00 -69.05
C THR A 11 7.99 -24.23 -67.62
N THR A 12 7.53 -25.08 -66.69
CA THR A 12 7.06 -26.49 -66.61
C THR A 12 8.04 -27.57 -67.03
N GLU A 13 8.51 -28.33 -66.04
CA GLU A 13 8.50 -29.81 -65.89
C GLU A 13 8.41 -30.08 -64.36
N GLU A 14 7.45 -30.85 -63.81
CA GLU A 14 7.29 -32.33 -63.80
C GLU A 14 8.40 -33.05 -63.00
N LYS A 15 8.22 -34.15 -62.23
CA LYS A 15 7.12 -35.13 -61.90
C LYS A 15 7.57 -35.93 -60.63
N MET A 16 6.82 -36.70 -59.82
CA MET A 16 5.38 -37.09 -59.70
C MET A 16 5.12 -37.74 -58.29
N SER A 17 3.87 -38.17 -58.01
CA SER A 17 3.35 -39.30 -57.17
C SER A 17 4.30 -40.23 -56.35
N ALA A 18 3.93 -40.90 -55.24
CA ALA A 18 2.68 -41.12 -54.46
C ALA A 18 3.09 -41.26 -52.95
N ASP A 19 2.26 -41.50 -51.93
CA ASP A 19 1.04 -42.30 -51.79
C ASP A 19 0.36 -42.00 -50.42
N ALA A 20 -0.88 -42.45 -50.20
CA ALA A 20 -1.58 -42.37 -48.91
C ALA A 20 -2.38 -43.67 -48.67
N PRO A 21 -2.47 -44.19 -47.43
CA PRO A 21 -3.59 -43.75 -46.58
C PRO A 21 -3.39 -43.91 -45.05
N ALA A 22 -4.50 -43.68 -44.32
CA ALA A 22 -4.89 -44.18 -42.99
C ALA A 22 -4.85 -43.20 -41.79
N GLN A 23 -6.01 -43.10 -41.12
CA GLN A 23 -6.25 -42.44 -39.83
C GLN A 23 -5.83 -43.40 -38.70
N GLU A 24 -5.21 -42.93 -37.61
CA GLU A 24 -5.79 -42.65 -36.27
C GLU A 24 -4.60 -42.67 -35.26
N PRO A 25 -4.71 -42.32 -33.94
CA PRO A 25 -5.90 -41.97 -33.14
C PRO A 25 -5.79 -40.69 -32.28
N VAL A 26 -6.88 -40.43 -31.55
CA VAL A 26 -7.08 -39.40 -30.51
C VAL A 26 -6.13 -39.61 -29.29
N PRO A 27 -5.61 -38.53 -28.65
CA PRO A 27 -4.96 -38.65 -27.34
C PRO A 27 -6.00 -38.86 -26.21
N GLU A 28 -5.93 -40.01 -25.55
CA GLU A 28 -6.85 -40.43 -24.50
C GLU A 28 -6.67 -39.67 -23.16
N ALA A 29 -7.73 -39.62 -22.35
CA ALA A 29 -7.76 -38.88 -21.08
C ALA A 29 -6.88 -39.51 -19.96
N PRO A 30 -6.34 -38.71 -19.03
CA PRO A 30 -5.55 -39.23 -17.91
C PRO A 30 -6.39 -40.11 -16.97
N ASN A 31 -5.83 -41.28 -16.66
CA ASN A 31 -6.56 -42.41 -16.11
C ASN A 31 -7.09 -42.18 -14.67
N ARG A 32 -8.41 -42.31 -14.48
CA ARG A 32 -9.06 -42.32 -13.15
C ARG A 32 -8.62 -43.55 -12.35
N ARG A 33 -7.86 -43.35 -11.26
CA ARG A 33 -7.64 -44.41 -10.26
C ARG A 33 -8.97 -44.81 -9.60
N LYS A 34 -9.49 -45.99 -9.95
CA LYS A 34 -10.67 -46.61 -9.31
C LYS A 34 -10.38 -46.88 -7.82
N ARG A 35 -10.94 -46.07 -6.93
CA ARG A 35 -11.16 -46.46 -5.52
C ARG A 35 -12.31 -47.48 -5.48
N LYS A 36 -12.06 -48.69 -4.96
CA LYS A 36 -13.14 -49.62 -4.59
C LYS A 36 -13.87 -49.05 -3.36
N ALA A 37 -15.20 -49.03 -3.41
CA ALA A 37 -16.03 -48.78 -2.24
C ALA A 37 -16.29 -50.08 -1.46
N ARG A 38 -16.32 -50.00 -0.14
CA ARG A 38 -17.14 -50.87 0.72
C ARG A 38 -17.60 -50.05 1.92
N ALA A 39 -18.87 -50.21 2.28
CA ALA A 39 -19.61 -49.26 3.10
C ALA A 39 -19.54 -49.54 4.62
N SER A 40 -19.72 -48.48 5.41
CA SER A 40 -20.57 -48.47 6.62
C SER A 40 -20.78 -47.05 7.16
N GLU A 41 -22.05 -46.67 7.36
CA GLU A 41 -22.47 -45.54 8.20
C GLU A 41 -22.96 -46.10 9.58
N PRO A 42 -23.52 -45.29 10.49
CA PRO A 42 -22.79 -44.38 11.38
C PRO A 42 -23.09 -44.68 12.87
N LYS A 43 -22.27 -44.19 13.81
CA LYS A 43 -22.66 -44.09 15.24
C LYS A 43 -22.08 -42.86 15.96
N ASP A 44 -22.91 -42.33 16.86
CA ASP A 44 -22.80 -41.09 17.63
C ASP A 44 -21.70 -41.07 18.72
N PRO A 45 -21.34 -39.87 19.24
CA PRO A 45 -20.20 -39.70 20.15
C PRO A 45 -20.48 -40.11 21.60
N VAL A 46 -19.44 -40.58 22.29
CA VAL A 46 -19.48 -40.99 23.71
C VAL A 46 -18.60 -40.06 24.56
N GLU A 47 -19.18 -39.51 25.63
CA GLU A 47 -18.50 -38.63 26.60
C GLU A 47 -17.40 -39.34 27.42
N PRO A 48 -16.31 -38.65 27.80
CA PRO A 48 -15.42 -39.08 28.87
C PRO A 48 -16.02 -38.85 30.26
N LYS A 49 -16.13 -39.91 31.07
CA LYS A 49 -16.72 -39.87 32.41
C LYS A 49 -15.92 -39.03 33.43
N LYS A 50 -16.66 -38.34 34.29
CA LYS A 50 -16.19 -37.62 35.50
C LYS A 50 -15.34 -38.53 36.41
N ARG A 51 -14.24 -38.01 36.96
CA ARG A 51 -13.55 -38.56 38.16
C ARG A 51 -13.66 -37.60 39.35
N ALA A 52 -13.59 -38.17 40.55
CA ALA A 52 -14.17 -37.59 41.76
C ALA A 52 -13.23 -36.67 42.58
N ARG A 53 -13.84 -35.86 43.45
CA ARG A 53 -13.18 -35.06 44.49
C ARG A 53 -12.58 -35.97 45.59
N PRO A 54 -11.40 -35.66 46.15
CA PRO A 54 -11.05 -36.05 47.51
C PRO A 54 -11.65 -35.07 48.54
N LYS A 55 -11.99 -35.56 49.73
CA LYS A 55 -12.48 -34.75 50.87
C LYS A 55 -11.32 -34.23 51.74
N LYS A 56 -11.61 -33.20 52.54
CA LYS A 56 -10.73 -32.60 53.55
C LYS A 56 -10.29 -33.63 54.62
N SER A 57 -9.11 -33.39 55.19
CA SER A 57 -8.77 -33.75 56.57
C SER A 57 -7.99 -32.59 57.22
N ASP A 58 -8.46 -32.12 58.37
CA ASP A 58 -7.84 -31.02 59.11
C ASP A 58 -6.60 -31.48 59.90
N LYS A 59 -5.59 -30.61 60.01
CA LYS A 59 -4.69 -30.53 61.19
C LYS A 59 -3.87 -29.22 61.24
N SER A 60 -4.39 -28.28 62.03
CA SER A 60 -3.68 -27.32 62.90
C SER A 60 -2.23 -26.87 62.58
N ILE A 61 -2.11 -25.62 62.11
CA ILE A 61 -1.28 -24.52 62.66
C ILE A 61 0.12 -24.86 63.22
N LYS A 62 1.16 -24.28 62.59
CA LYS A 62 2.21 -23.53 63.31
C LYS A 62 2.78 -22.40 62.44
N SER A 63 2.82 -21.20 63.02
CA SER A 63 3.18 -19.95 62.36
C SER A 63 4.69 -19.75 62.24
N LYS A 64 5.12 -19.15 61.12
CA LYS A 64 6.36 -18.35 61.02
C LYS A 64 6.15 -17.26 59.97
N GLU A 65 5.86 -16.06 60.42
CA GLU A 65 5.83 -14.88 59.57
C GLU A 65 7.25 -14.60 59.05
N LYS A 66 7.36 -14.40 57.73
CA LYS A 66 8.45 -13.63 57.14
C LYS A 66 7.80 -12.49 56.37
N GLN A 67 8.08 -11.26 56.79
CA GLN A 67 7.60 -10.06 56.14
C GLN A 67 8.16 -9.99 54.71
N GLY A 68 7.32 -10.30 53.73
CA GLY A 68 7.59 -10.00 52.33
C GLY A 68 7.54 -8.49 52.13
N LYS A 69 8.62 -7.89 51.63
CA LYS A 69 8.63 -6.47 51.24
C LYS A 69 7.61 -6.26 50.12
N ILE A 70 6.48 -5.61 50.44
CA ILE A 70 5.56 -5.10 49.43
C ILE A 70 6.17 -3.83 48.84
N THR A 71 7.00 -4.00 47.83
CA THR A 71 7.35 -2.95 46.86
C THR A 71 7.09 -3.48 45.46
N ASP A 72 5.91 -4.06 45.26
CA ASP A 72 5.41 -4.34 43.91
C ASP A 72 4.82 -3.04 43.36
N THR A 73 5.73 -2.19 42.88
CA THR A 73 5.38 -0.90 42.31
C THR A 73 4.63 -1.16 41.01
N PHE A 74 3.30 -1.18 41.08
CA PHE A 74 2.42 -1.20 39.91
C PHE A 74 2.80 -0.02 39.00
N LYS A 75 3.64 -0.30 38.00
CA LYS A 75 3.98 0.63 36.93
C LYS A 75 2.75 0.77 36.04
N VAL A 76 1.79 1.59 36.50
CA VAL A 76 0.74 2.15 35.67
C VAL A 76 1.45 2.89 34.55
N LYS A 77 1.58 2.25 33.38
CA LYS A 77 2.02 2.92 32.17
C LYS A 77 1.00 4.03 31.92
N ARG A 78 1.38 5.28 32.22
CA ARG A 78 0.60 6.45 31.81
C ARG A 78 0.30 6.27 30.33
N LYS A 79 -0.97 6.32 29.95
CA LYS A 79 -1.35 6.32 28.54
C LYS A 79 -0.68 7.55 27.93
N VAL A 80 0.25 7.32 27.00
CA VAL A 80 0.87 8.41 26.25
C VAL A 80 -0.23 9.03 25.41
N ASP A 81 -0.56 10.28 25.70
CA ASP A 81 -1.45 11.04 24.84
C ASP A 81 -0.73 11.35 23.54
N ARG A 82 -1.31 10.89 22.42
CA ARG A 82 -0.79 11.09 21.07
C ARG A 82 -1.66 12.02 20.24
N PHE A 83 -2.80 12.45 20.79
CA PHE A 83 -3.89 13.08 20.04
C PHE A 83 -4.57 14.21 20.87
N ASN A 84 -3.82 14.85 21.78
CA ASN A 84 -4.25 16.01 22.57
C ASN A 84 -5.64 15.82 23.22
N GLY A 85 -5.81 14.73 23.96
CA GLY A 85 -7.04 14.34 24.64
C GLY A 85 -8.07 13.60 23.78
N VAL A 86 -7.93 13.59 22.46
CA VAL A 86 -8.87 12.88 21.56
C VAL A 86 -8.70 11.36 21.69
N SER A 87 -9.81 10.65 21.89
CA SER A 87 -9.77 9.20 22.08
C SER A 87 -9.56 8.45 20.76
N GLU A 88 -8.82 7.34 20.80
CA GLU A 88 -8.65 6.46 19.63
C GLU A 88 -10.00 5.94 19.09
N ALA A 89 -10.98 5.71 19.98
CA ALA A 89 -12.33 5.30 19.59
C ALA A 89 -13.06 6.35 18.73
N GLU A 90 -12.88 7.64 19.04
CA GLU A 90 -13.41 8.74 18.22
C GLU A 90 -12.72 8.79 16.85
N LEU A 91 -11.40 8.65 16.81
CA LEU A 91 -10.62 8.65 15.55
C LEU A 91 -11.02 7.50 14.62
N LEU A 92 -11.39 6.33 15.15
CA LEU A 92 -11.90 5.21 14.35
C LEU A 92 -13.26 5.50 13.68
N THR A 93 -14.02 6.50 14.15
CA THR A 93 -15.26 6.96 13.49
C THR A 93 -15.04 8.05 12.44
N LYS A 94 -13.87 8.70 12.45
CA LYS A 94 -13.52 9.74 11.47
C LYS A 94 -13.08 9.12 10.15
N THR A 95 -13.33 9.82 9.06
CA THR A 95 -12.81 9.51 7.72
C THR A 95 -11.89 10.65 7.27
N LEU A 96 -11.13 10.44 6.20
CA LEU A 96 -10.28 11.46 5.59
C LEU A 96 -10.85 11.80 4.21
N PRO A 97 -11.22 13.07 3.94
CA PRO A 97 -11.70 13.48 2.62
C PRO A 97 -10.67 13.21 1.51
N ASP A 98 -11.15 12.71 0.37
CA ASP A 98 -10.33 12.63 -0.84
C ASP A 98 -10.04 14.04 -1.38
N ILE A 99 -8.86 14.22 -1.98
CA ILE A 99 -8.47 15.44 -2.67
C ILE A 99 -8.38 15.08 -4.17
N LEU A 100 -9.51 15.16 -4.87
CA LEU A 100 -9.62 14.76 -6.27
C LEU A 100 -10.25 15.86 -7.13
N THR A 101 -9.60 16.16 -8.25
CA THR A 101 -10.09 17.04 -9.31
C THR A 101 -9.91 16.35 -10.67
N PHE A 102 -10.53 16.89 -11.71
CA PHE A 102 -10.24 16.48 -13.09
C PHE A 102 -8.85 16.97 -13.52
N ASN A 103 -8.31 16.39 -14.60
CA ASN A 103 -7.03 16.78 -15.22
C ASN A 103 -5.78 16.61 -14.36
N LEU A 104 -5.84 15.76 -13.31
CA LEU A 104 -4.67 15.42 -12.50
C LEU A 104 -3.64 14.60 -13.29
N ASP A 105 -2.36 14.88 -13.08
CA ASP A 105 -1.27 14.06 -13.60
C ASP A 105 -1.16 12.75 -12.79
N ILE A 106 -1.26 12.84 -11.46
CA ILE A 106 -1.10 11.69 -10.54
C ILE A 106 -2.23 11.71 -9.51
N VAL A 107 -2.77 10.55 -9.18
CA VAL A 107 -3.53 10.32 -7.94
C VAL A 107 -2.79 9.31 -7.08
N ILE A 108 -2.39 9.71 -5.88
CA ILE A 108 -1.79 8.84 -4.87
C ILE A 108 -2.91 8.07 -4.18
N ILE A 109 -2.86 6.74 -4.29
CA ILE A 109 -3.87 5.83 -3.74
C ILE A 109 -3.27 5.19 -2.47
N GLY A 110 -3.72 5.65 -1.31
CA GLY A 110 -3.40 5.05 -0.01
C GLY A 110 -4.19 3.77 0.27
N ILE A 111 -3.82 3.08 1.36
CA ILE A 111 -4.59 1.92 1.82
C ILE A 111 -5.88 2.38 2.46
N ASN A 112 -5.75 3.10 3.57
CA ASN A 112 -6.81 3.71 4.35
C ASN A 112 -6.20 4.77 5.27
N PRO A 113 -7.00 5.67 5.87
CA PRO A 113 -6.50 6.66 6.80
C PRO A 113 -5.91 5.99 8.05
N GLY A 114 -4.70 6.38 8.42
CA GLY A 114 -4.14 6.08 9.74
C GLY A 114 -4.70 7.04 10.80
N LEU A 115 -4.65 6.65 12.08
CA LEU A 115 -5.15 7.48 13.20
C LEU A 115 -4.69 8.94 13.15
N MET A 116 -3.42 9.21 12.82
CA MET A 116 -2.91 10.58 12.74
C MET A 116 -3.54 11.36 11.57
N ALA A 117 -3.81 10.71 10.43
CA ALA A 117 -4.49 11.33 9.29
C ALA A 117 -5.96 11.65 9.61
N ALA A 118 -6.63 10.75 10.34
CA ALA A 118 -7.99 10.98 10.83
C ALA A 118 -8.07 12.01 11.97
N TYR A 119 -6.98 12.22 12.71
CA TYR A 119 -6.85 13.24 13.74
C TYR A 119 -6.61 14.63 13.13
N THR A 120 -5.64 14.77 12.22
CA THR A 120 -5.33 16.07 11.59
C THR A 120 -6.29 16.45 10.47
N GLY A 121 -6.95 15.49 9.81
CA GLY A 121 -7.76 15.75 8.62
C GLY A 121 -6.95 15.89 7.32
N HIS A 122 -5.65 15.54 7.34
CA HIS A 122 -4.72 15.70 6.23
C HIS A 122 -4.05 14.37 5.80
N HIS A 123 -3.52 14.35 4.59
CA HIS A 123 -2.88 13.17 3.99
C HIS A 123 -1.43 12.97 4.46
N TYR A 124 -1.11 11.73 4.84
CA TYR A 124 0.22 11.26 5.26
C TYR A 124 0.97 12.09 6.34
N PRO A 125 0.33 12.50 7.45
CA PRO A 125 0.98 13.28 8.51
C PRO A 125 1.95 12.46 9.37
N GLY A 126 2.90 13.20 9.97
CA GLY A 126 3.79 12.74 11.05
C GLY A 126 5.04 11.96 10.61
N PRO A 127 6.01 11.79 11.53
CA PRO A 127 7.31 11.17 11.23
C PRO A 127 7.21 9.69 10.84
N GLY A 128 6.12 9.00 11.21
CA GLY A 128 5.86 7.60 10.84
C GLY A 128 5.54 7.36 9.35
N ASN A 129 5.65 8.37 8.49
CA ASN A 129 5.39 8.29 7.07
C ASN A 129 6.45 9.03 6.23
N HIS A 130 6.96 8.37 5.17
CA HIS A 130 8.00 8.92 4.32
C HIS A 130 7.47 9.72 3.11
N PHE A 131 6.16 9.77 2.87
CA PHE A 131 5.56 10.33 1.64
C PHE A 131 6.10 11.73 1.30
N TRP A 132 5.96 12.69 2.22
CA TRP A 132 6.40 14.07 2.01
C TRP A 132 7.91 14.21 1.82
N LYS A 133 8.70 13.37 2.50
CA LYS A 133 10.16 13.32 2.36
C LYS A 133 10.56 12.75 0.99
N CYS A 134 9.91 11.68 0.53
CA CYS A 134 10.13 11.10 -0.80
C CYS A 134 9.65 12.03 -1.94
N LEU A 135 8.56 12.78 -1.74
CA LEU A 135 8.04 13.74 -2.71
C LEU A 135 9.07 14.85 -3.01
N PHE A 136 9.68 15.40 -1.96
CA PHE A 136 10.75 16.39 -2.10
C PHE A 136 12.05 15.76 -2.64
N MET A 137 12.53 14.66 -2.04
CA MET A 137 13.80 14.03 -2.44
C MET A 137 13.82 13.52 -3.90
N SER A 138 12.67 13.27 -4.51
CA SER A 138 12.56 12.90 -5.93
C SER A 138 12.47 14.10 -6.88
N GLY A 139 12.27 15.31 -6.35
CA GLY A 139 11.95 16.50 -7.12
C GLY A 139 10.54 16.48 -7.72
N LEU A 140 9.58 15.75 -7.11
CA LEU A 140 8.16 15.91 -7.43
C LEU A 140 7.58 17.19 -6.81
N SER A 141 8.15 17.67 -5.71
CA SER A 141 8.00 19.03 -5.20
C SER A 141 9.35 19.75 -5.16
N GLU A 142 9.37 21.06 -5.41
CA GLU A 142 10.59 21.88 -5.42
C GLU A 142 11.09 22.28 -4.02
N VAL A 143 10.24 22.14 -3.00
CA VAL A 143 10.56 22.34 -1.57
C VAL A 143 10.06 21.16 -0.73
N GLN A 144 10.58 21.06 0.50
CA GLN A 144 10.09 20.11 1.50
C GLN A 144 8.72 20.57 2.02
N LEU A 145 7.67 19.94 1.50
CA LEU A 145 6.29 20.12 1.95
C LEU A 145 5.97 19.23 3.15
N ASN A 146 4.81 19.43 3.74
CA ASN A 146 4.24 18.64 4.83
C ASN A 146 2.74 18.40 4.61
N HIS A 147 2.08 17.72 5.55
CA HIS A 147 0.68 17.34 5.42
C HIS A 147 -0.30 18.51 5.30
N MET A 148 0.01 19.68 5.87
CA MET A 148 -0.82 20.88 5.74
C MET A 148 -0.88 21.43 4.29
N ASP A 149 0.06 21.02 3.43
CA ASP A 149 0.16 21.48 2.04
C ASP A 149 -0.68 20.64 1.05
N ASP A 150 -1.35 19.56 1.50
CA ASP A 150 -2.02 18.58 0.64
C ASP A 150 -3.13 19.16 -0.24
N TYR A 151 -3.90 20.13 0.24
CA TYR A 151 -4.89 20.85 -0.56
C TYR A 151 -4.29 21.69 -1.70
N THR A 152 -2.99 22.03 -1.64
CA THR A 152 -2.31 22.79 -2.71
C THR A 152 -1.87 21.90 -3.88
N LEU A 153 -1.73 20.59 -3.65
CA LEU A 153 -1.12 19.66 -4.59
C LEU A 153 -1.86 19.50 -5.93
N PRO A 154 -3.20 19.51 -6.00
CA PRO A 154 -3.92 19.48 -7.27
C PRO A 154 -3.55 20.65 -8.18
N GLY A 155 -3.55 21.87 -7.65
CA GLY A 155 -3.31 23.09 -8.42
C GLY A 155 -1.84 23.31 -8.76
N LYS A 156 -0.93 23.03 -7.81
CA LYS A 156 0.50 23.33 -7.96
C LYS A 156 1.30 22.22 -8.63
N TYR A 157 0.95 20.95 -8.40
CA TYR A 157 1.71 19.78 -8.85
C TYR A 157 0.95 18.82 -9.77
N GLY A 158 -0.38 18.99 -9.89
CA GLY A 158 -1.24 18.02 -10.58
C GLY A 158 -1.37 16.69 -9.82
N ILE A 159 -1.22 16.72 -8.48
CA ILE A 159 -1.25 15.53 -7.62
C ILE A 159 -2.51 15.54 -6.74
N GLY A 160 -3.30 14.47 -6.77
CA GLY A 160 -4.44 14.26 -5.87
C GLY A 160 -4.28 13.06 -4.96
N PHE A 161 -5.24 12.86 -4.06
CA PHE A 161 -5.23 11.85 -3.01
C PHE A 161 -6.58 11.12 -2.89
N THR A 162 -6.52 9.81 -2.72
CA THR A 162 -7.65 8.95 -2.34
C THR A 162 -7.13 7.75 -1.55
N ASN A 163 -8.02 7.02 -0.88
CA ASN A 163 -7.69 5.71 -0.31
C ASN A 163 -8.48 4.58 -1.01
N MET A 164 -7.96 3.34 -0.92
CA MET A 164 -8.67 2.13 -1.29
C MET A 164 -9.87 1.88 -0.36
N VAL A 165 -9.68 2.04 0.95
CA VAL A 165 -10.72 1.89 1.97
C VAL A 165 -10.83 3.18 2.77
N GLU A 166 -12.06 3.65 2.98
CA GLU A 166 -12.34 4.92 3.66
C GLU A 166 -12.17 4.85 5.19
N ARG A 167 -12.47 3.70 5.81
CA ARG A 167 -12.46 3.53 7.27
C ARG A 167 -11.06 3.69 7.85
N THR A 168 -10.93 4.56 8.85
CA THR A 168 -9.71 4.75 9.63
C THR A 168 -9.36 3.51 10.46
N THR A 169 -8.07 3.13 10.47
CA THR A 169 -7.54 2.10 11.38
C THR A 169 -6.12 2.42 11.87
N PRO A 170 -5.63 1.75 12.93
CA PRO A 170 -4.22 1.82 13.32
C PRO A 170 -3.29 1.28 12.22
N GLY A 171 -3.68 0.20 11.53
CA GLY A 171 -2.98 -0.31 10.36
C GLY A 171 -3.82 -1.15 9.40
N SER A 172 -3.23 -1.46 8.25
CA SER A 172 -3.89 -2.20 7.16
C SER A 172 -4.27 -3.64 7.49
N LYS A 173 -3.75 -4.19 8.59
CA LYS A 173 -4.10 -5.54 9.10
C LYS A 173 -5.51 -5.59 9.71
N ASP A 174 -6.06 -4.43 10.08
CA ASP A 174 -7.37 -4.30 10.73
C ASP A 174 -8.52 -4.16 9.71
N LEU A 175 -8.23 -4.35 8.42
CA LEU A 175 -9.15 -4.30 7.30
C LEU A 175 -9.51 -5.70 6.80
N SER A 176 -10.80 -5.95 6.61
CA SER A 176 -11.29 -7.22 6.07
C SER A 176 -11.15 -7.29 4.54
N SER A 177 -11.07 -8.51 4.00
CA SER A 177 -11.13 -8.72 2.55
C SER A 177 -12.42 -8.18 1.92
N LYS A 178 -13.54 -8.11 2.66
CA LYS A 178 -14.79 -7.53 2.14
C LYS A 178 -14.63 -6.02 1.91
N GLU A 179 -14.02 -5.30 2.85
CA GLU A 179 -13.78 -3.86 2.73
C GLU A 179 -12.86 -3.53 1.56
N PHE A 180 -11.79 -4.30 1.34
CA PHE A 180 -10.93 -4.09 0.18
C PHE A 180 -11.63 -4.32 -1.17
N ARG A 181 -12.57 -5.27 -1.23
CA ARG A 181 -13.33 -5.55 -2.47
C ARG A 181 -14.31 -4.42 -2.79
N GLU A 182 -15.05 -3.97 -1.78
CA GLU A 182 -15.97 -2.82 -1.94
C GLU A 182 -15.20 -1.52 -2.22
N GLY A 183 -14.10 -1.31 -1.51
CA GLY A 183 -13.17 -0.21 -1.73
C GLY A 183 -12.60 -0.17 -3.15
N GLY A 184 -12.18 -1.33 -3.69
CA GLY A 184 -11.74 -1.46 -5.08
C GLY A 184 -12.81 -1.05 -6.09
N ARG A 185 -14.06 -1.49 -5.88
CA ARG A 185 -15.20 -1.11 -6.73
C ARG A 185 -15.45 0.41 -6.72
N ILE A 186 -15.42 1.03 -5.53
CA ILE A 186 -15.60 2.48 -5.36
C ILE A 186 -14.41 3.25 -5.98
N LEU A 187 -13.19 2.75 -5.79
CA LEU A 187 -11.97 3.35 -6.34
C LEU A 187 -11.98 3.36 -7.87
N VAL A 188 -12.40 2.28 -8.53
CA VAL A 188 -12.57 2.26 -10.00
C VAL A 188 -13.54 3.34 -10.44
N GLN A 189 -14.69 3.50 -9.78
CA GLN A 189 -15.67 4.54 -10.11
C GLN A 189 -15.09 5.96 -9.95
N LYS A 190 -14.28 6.21 -8.91
CA LYS A 190 -13.56 7.48 -8.74
C LYS A 190 -12.56 7.73 -9.86
N LEU A 191 -11.78 6.72 -10.23
CA LEU A 191 -10.76 6.84 -11.29
C LEU A 191 -11.38 6.97 -12.69
N GLN A 192 -12.48 6.27 -12.98
CA GLN A 192 -13.27 6.44 -14.21
C GLN A 192 -13.91 7.84 -14.32
N LYS A 193 -14.27 8.45 -13.19
CA LYS A 193 -14.77 9.84 -13.15
C LYS A 193 -13.65 10.86 -13.38
N TYR A 194 -12.58 10.83 -12.58
CA TYR A 194 -11.57 11.89 -12.57
C TYR A 194 -10.44 11.72 -13.59
N GLN A 195 -10.24 10.50 -14.08
CA GLN A 195 -9.30 10.11 -15.15
C GLN A 195 -7.91 10.76 -15.03
N PRO A 196 -7.19 10.57 -13.90
CA PRO A 196 -5.82 11.05 -13.79
C PRO A 196 -4.93 10.31 -14.79
N LYS A 197 -3.81 10.89 -15.21
CA LYS A 197 -2.88 10.17 -16.11
C LYS A 197 -2.29 8.91 -15.45
N ILE A 198 -2.01 8.99 -14.14
CA ILE A 198 -1.41 7.90 -13.36
C ILE A 198 -2.17 7.66 -12.05
N ALA A 199 -2.65 6.44 -11.86
CA ALA A 199 -3.11 5.89 -10.58
C ALA A 199 -1.92 5.26 -9.84
N ALA A 200 -1.38 5.96 -8.84
CA ALA A 200 -0.16 5.58 -8.13
C ALA A 200 -0.47 4.91 -6.78
N PHE A 201 -0.40 3.58 -6.74
CA PHE A 201 -0.69 2.74 -5.57
C PHE A 201 0.45 2.80 -4.55
N ASN A 202 0.18 3.41 -3.39
CA ASN A 202 1.11 3.61 -2.27
C ASN A 202 1.22 2.35 -1.38
N GLY A 203 1.55 1.22 -2.02
CA GLY A 203 1.74 -0.07 -1.38
C GLY A 203 1.39 -1.24 -2.29
N LYS A 204 2.29 -2.22 -2.36
CA LYS A 204 2.12 -3.44 -3.16
C LYS A 204 0.80 -4.19 -2.86
N CYS A 205 0.46 -4.33 -1.57
CA CYS A 205 -0.68 -5.12 -1.12
C CYS A 205 -2.06 -4.62 -1.62
N ILE A 206 -2.24 -3.30 -1.78
CA ILE A 206 -3.51 -2.78 -2.32
C ILE A 206 -3.62 -3.00 -3.82
N TYR A 207 -2.51 -2.96 -4.56
CA TYR A 207 -2.53 -3.28 -5.99
C TYR A 207 -2.74 -4.79 -6.24
N GLU A 208 -2.20 -5.68 -5.39
CA GLU A 208 -2.48 -7.13 -5.47
C GLU A 208 -3.99 -7.43 -5.34
N ILE A 209 -4.68 -6.74 -4.43
CA ILE A 209 -6.13 -6.89 -4.27
C ILE A 209 -6.87 -6.21 -5.42
N PHE A 210 -6.51 -4.98 -5.78
CA PHE A 210 -7.10 -4.25 -6.90
C PHE A 210 -7.03 -5.05 -8.21
N SER A 211 -5.85 -5.56 -8.57
CA SER A 211 -5.61 -6.33 -9.79
C SER A 211 -6.44 -7.62 -9.82
N LYS A 212 -6.59 -8.30 -8.68
CA LYS A 212 -7.43 -9.50 -8.58
C LYS A 212 -8.91 -9.18 -8.77
N GLU A 213 -9.42 -8.11 -8.17
CA GLU A 213 -10.86 -7.82 -8.13
C GLU A 213 -11.34 -7.03 -9.35
N VAL A 214 -10.48 -6.20 -9.95
CA VAL A 214 -10.81 -5.33 -11.09
C VAL A 214 -10.42 -5.95 -12.42
N PHE A 215 -9.24 -6.58 -12.52
CA PHE A 215 -8.77 -7.22 -13.75
C PHE A 215 -9.01 -8.74 -13.77
N GLY A 216 -9.44 -9.35 -12.65
CA GLY A 216 -9.51 -10.80 -12.51
C GLY A 216 -8.13 -11.48 -12.41
N VAL A 217 -7.03 -10.70 -12.36
CA VAL A 217 -5.66 -11.20 -12.47
C VAL A 217 -5.04 -11.35 -11.08
N LYS A 218 -4.74 -12.59 -10.67
CA LYS A 218 -3.86 -12.83 -9.52
C LYS A 218 -2.40 -12.75 -9.97
N VAL A 219 -1.79 -11.57 -9.81
CA VAL A 219 -0.37 -11.35 -10.11
C VAL A 219 0.50 -12.26 -9.21
N LYS A 220 1.34 -13.10 -9.81
CA LYS A 220 2.23 -14.03 -9.07
C LYS A 220 3.53 -13.35 -8.62
N ASN A 221 4.19 -12.70 -9.57
CA ASN A 221 5.44 -11.97 -9.37
C ASN A 221 5.16 -10.49 -9.62
N LEU A 222 4.45 -9.83 -8.71
CA LEU A 222 4.16 -8.40 -8.85
C LEU A 222 5.44 -7.59 -8.63
N GLU A 223 5.80 -6.77 -9.61
CA GLU A 223 6.90 -5.82 -9.55
C GLU A 223 6.40 -4.40 -9.24
N PHE A 224 7.29 -3.57 -8.72
CA PHE A 224 7.04 -2.14 -8.55
C PHE A 224 7.20 -1.41 -9.88
N GLY A 225 6.69 -0.18 -9.96
CA GLY A 225 6.72 0.64 -11.17
C GLY A 225 5.44 0.53 -12.01
N LEU A 226 5.56 0.87 -13.29
CA LEU A 226 4.46 0.86 -14.25
C LEU A 226 3.93 -0.56 -14.48
N GLN A 227 2.62 -0.71 -14.51
CA GLN A 227 1.94 -1.98 -14.68
C GLN A 227 1.35 -2.12 -16.09
N PRO A 228 1.21 -3.35 -16.63
CA PRO A 228 0.71 -3.58 -17.99
C PRO A 228 -0.81 -3.39 -18.16
N HIS A 229 -1.52 -2.90 -17.14
CA HIS A 229 -2.96 -2.70 -17.15
C HIS A 229 -3.30 -1.22 -16.87
N LYS A 230 -4.24 -0.68 -17.63
CA LYS A 230 -4.88 0.61 -17.37
C LYS A 230 -6.14 0.41 -16.52
N ILE A 231 -6.63 1.47 -15.88
CA ILE A 231 -7.95 1.43 -15.22
C ILE A 231 -9.03 1.21 -16.30
N PRO A 232 -10.02 0.31 -16.09
CA PRO A 232 -11.00 -0.04 -17.12
C PRO A 232 -11.74 1.20 -17.66
N ASP A 233 -11.97 1.21 -18.98
CA ASP A 233 -12.66 2.28 -19.70
C ASP A 233 -11.97 3.67 -19.63
N THR A 234 -10.66 3.69 -19.34
CA THR A 234 -9.86 4.93 -19.29
C THR A 234 -8.44 4.73 -19.84
N GLU A 235 -7.76 5.85 -20.07
CA GLU A 235 -6.32 5.88 -20.37
C GLU A 235 -5.41 5.92 -19.12
N THR A 236 -5.98 5.91 -17.90
CA THR A 236 -5.23 6.00 -16.64
C THR A 236 -4.29 4.80 -16.44
N LEU A 237 -2.99 5.07 -16.37
CA LEU A 237 -1.97 4.04 -16.11
C LEU A 237 -1.95 3.62 -14.63
N CYS A 238 -1.68 2.36 -14.34
CA CYS A 238 -1.41 1.90 -12.97
C CYS A 238 0.09 1.92 -12.67
N TYR A 239 0.49 2.54 -11.56
CA TYR A 239 1.88 2.57 -11.08
C TYR A 239 1.95 2.11 -9.61
N VAL A 240 2.92 1.26 -9.24
CA VAL A 240 2.97 0.65 -7.89
C VAL A 240 4.25 1.03 -7.17
N MET A 241 4.11 1.53 -5.93
CA MET A 241 5.22 1.92 -5.06
C MET A 241 5.27 1.07 -3.78
N PRO A 242 6.43 0.97 -3.10
CA PRO A 242 6.48 0.50 -1.73
C PRO A 242 5.67 1.45 -0.83
N SER A 243 5.08 0.91 0.24
CA SER A 243 4.26 1.75 1.12
C SER A 243 5.10 2.81 1.81
N SER A 244 4.67 4.06 1.70
CA SER A 244 5.28 5.24 2.34
C SER A 244 5.43 5.12 3.87
N SER A 245 4.58 4.35 4.56
CA SER A 245 4.66 4.14 6.01
C SER A 245 6.03 3.58 6.44
N ALA A 246 6.56 4.11 7.55
CA ALA A 246 7.79 3.61 8.19
C ALA A 246 7.66 2.13 8.66
N ARG A 247 6.44 1.60 8.74
CA ARG A 247 6.17 0.18 9.05
C ARG A 247 6.51 -0.78 7.90
N CYS A 248 6.90 -0.28 6.73
CA CYS A 248 7.32 -1.12 5.60
C CYS A 248 8.72 -1.70 5.84
N ALA A 249 8.79 -2.87 6.48
CA ALA A 249 10.05 -3.50 6.88
C ALA A 249 11.01 -3.83 5.72
N GLN A 250 10.49 -3.96 4.49
CA GLN A 250 11.29 -4.18 3.27
C GLN A 250 12.01 -2.91 2.79
N PHE A 251 11.52 -1.71 3.14
CA PHE A 251 12.07 -0.42 2.71
C PHE A 251 12.09 0.52 3.93
N PRO A 252 13.09 0.38 4.82
CA PRO A 252 13.02 0.91 6.18
C PRO A 252 13.19 2.43 6.26
N ARG A 253 13.81 3.11 5.28
CA ARG A 253 14.04 4.56 5.27
C ARG A 253 13.32 5.24 4.11
N ALA A 254 13.28 6.58 4.10
CA ALA A 254 12.72 7.35 2.98
C ALA A 254 13.56 7.17 1.69
N GLN A 255 14.89 7.15 1.83
CA GLN A 255 15.80 6.98 0.70
C GLN A 255 15.74 5.57 0.07
N ASP A 256 15.25 4.54 0.77
CA ASP A 256 15.08 3.21 0.15
C ASP A 256 13.86 3.20 -0.81
N LYS A 257 13.00 4.23 -0.74
CA LYS A 257 11.75 4.35 -1.52
C LYS A 257 11.81 5.41 -2.61
N VAL A 258 12.75 6.35 -2.54
CA VAL A 258 12.79 7.55 -3.41
C VAL A 258 12.91 7.20 -4.89
N HIS A 259 13.61 6.11 -5.23
CA HIS A 259 13.72 5.55 -6.58
C HIS A 259 12.38 5.48 -7.32
N TYR A 260 11.33 4.99 -6.64
CA TYR A 260 10.00 4.84 -7.24
C TYR A 260 9.27 6.18 -7.42
N TYR A 261 9.59 7.19 -6.61
CA TYR A 261 9.06 8.55 -6.79
C TYR A 261 9.80 9.27 -7.93
N ILE A 262 11.11 9.04 -8.10
CA ILE A 262 11.89 9.51 -9.26
C ILE A 262 11.34 8.89 -10.54
N LYS A 263 11.14 7.56 -10.58
CA LYS A 263 10.58 6.88 -11.75
C LYS A 263 9.11 7.23 -12.02
N LEU A 264 8.34 7.59 -10.99
CA LEU A 264 7.00 8.17 -11.16
C LEU A 264 7.07 9.56 -11.80
N LYS A 265 8.02 10.41 -11.39
CA LYS A 265 8.28 11.72 -12.02
C LYS A 265 8.70 11.56 -13.48
N ASP A 266 9.67 10.68 -13.76
CA ASP A 266 10.14 10.40 -15.12
C ASP A 266 8.99 10.00 -16.06
N LEU A 267 8.07 9.16 -15.59
CA LEU A 267 6.86 8.76 -16.30
C LEU A 267 5.88 9.93 -16.49
N ARG A 268 5.66 10.72 -15.44
CA ARG A 268 4.78 11.90 -15.47
C ARG A 268 5.27 12.91 -16.51
N ASP A 269 6.56 13.24 -16.49
CA ASP A 269 7.19 14.20 -17.41
C ASP A 269 7.13 13.72 -18.87
N GLN A 270 7.35 12.41 -19.09
CA GLN A 270 7.16 11.78 -20.40
C GLN A 270 5.72 11.92 -20.92
N LEU A 271 4.70 11.70 -20.08
CA LEU A 271 3.29 11.85 -20.44
C LEU A 271 2.86 13.32 -20.63
N LYS A 272 3.69 14.28 -20.22
CA LYS A 272 3.48 15.72 -20.47
C LYS A 272 4.27 16.24 -21.67
N GLY A 273 5.13 15.44 -22.28
CA GLY A 273 6.09 15.91 -23.28
C GLY A 273 7.10 16.91 -22.72
N THR A 274 7.35 16.89 -21.41
CA THR A 274 8.34 17.76 -20.77
C THR A 274 9.75 17.24 -21.07
N GLU A 275 10.64 18.10 -21.54
CA GLU A 275 12.04 17.72 -21.76
C GLU A 275 12.68 17.28 -20.44
N ARG A 276 13.20 16.06 -20.41
CA ARG A 276 13.95 15.52 -19.27
C ARG A 276 15.42 15.83 -19.50
N ASN A 277 16.08 16.42 -18.51
CA ASN A 277 17.55 16.44 -18.50
C ASN A 277 18.03 14.98 -18.43
N THR A 278 18.83 14.57 -19.41
CA THR A 278 19.32 13.19 -19.55
C THR A 278 20.72 12.96 -18.99
N ASP A 279 21.38 14.02 -18.49
CA ASP A 279 22.81 14.02 -18.10
C ASP A 279 23.06 13.11 -16.90
N VAL A 280 22.11 13.08 -15.95
CA VAL A 280 22.14 12.20 -14.77
C VAL A 280 20.80 11.50 -14.64
N GLN A 281 20.80 10.18 -14.81
CA GLN A 281 19.61 9.34 -14.69
C GLN A 281 19.83 8.24 -13.66
N GLU A 282 19.00 8.21 -12.62
CA GLU A 282 18.99 7.10 -11.68
C GLU A 282 18.39 5.86 -12.37
N VAL A 283 19.22 4.87 -12.71
CA VAL A 283 18.77 3.66 -13.43
C VAL A 283 18.30 2.54 -12.50
N GLN A 284 19.00 2.35 -11.38
CA GLN A 284 18.75 1.29 -10.41
C GLN A 284 19.20 1.74 -9.02
N TYR A 285 18.45 1.33 -8.00
CA TYR A 285 18.80 1.52 -6.59
C TYR A 285 18.87 0.16 -5.88
N THR A 286 19.93 -0.06 -5.10
CA THR A 286 20.14 -1.27 -4.29
C THR A 286 20.71 -0.90 -2.92
N PHE A 287 20.42 -1.71 -1.90
CA PHE A 287 20.83 -1.46 -0.51
C PHE A 287 20.90 -2.76 0.28
N ASP A 288 21.69 -2.77 1.36
CA ASP A 288 21.64 -3.84 2.36
C ASP A 288 20.49 -3.59 3.34
N LEU A 289 19.60 -4.58 3.48
CA LEU A 289 18.41 -4.48 4.31
C LEU A 289 18.70 -4.40 5.81
N GLN A 290 19.74 -5.08 6.30
CA GLN A 290 20.07 -5.10 7.72
C GLN A 290 20.65 -3.75 8.14
N LEU A 291 21.63 -3.25 7.38
CA LEU A 291 22.22 -1.92 7.59
C LEU A 291 21.16 -0.82 7.48
N ALA A 292 20.25 -0.90 6.51
CA ALA A 292 19.16 0.06 6.36
C ALA A 292 18.17 0.04 7.53
N GLN A 293 17.90 -1.13 8.12
CA GLN A 293 17.06 -1.26 9.32
C GLN A 293 17.76 -0.75 10.59
N GLU A 294 19.08 -0.91 10.71
CA GLU A 294 19.86 -0.33 11.81
C GLU A 294 19.95 1.19 11.71
N ASP A 295 20.21 1.71 10.52
CA ASP A 295 20.26 3.14 10.22
C ASP A 295 18.90 3.80 10.49
N ALA A 296 17.79 3.18 10.06
CA ALA A 296 16.44 3.64 10.40
C ALA A 296 16.22 3.73 11.92
N LYS A 297 16.65 2.73 12.71
CA LYS A 297 16.56 2.79 14.18
C LYS A 297 17.39 3.93 14.77
N LYS A 298 18.62 4.13 14.27
CA LYS A 298 19.50 5.23 14.71
C LYS A 298 18.91 6.60 14.37
N MET A 299 18.24 6.75 13.21
CA MET A 299 17.53 7.97 12.85
C MET A 299 16.29 8.19 13.72
N VAL A 300 15.47 7.17 13.97
CA VAL A 300 14.30 7.29 14.86
C VAL A 300 14.73 7.68 16.29
N VAL A 301 15.80 7.09 16.84
CA VAL A 301 16.31 7.52 18.15
C VAL A 301 16.75 8.98 18.14
N LYS A 302 17.40 9.46 17.09
CA LYS A 302 17.77 10.89 16.96
C LYS A 302 16.57 11.82 16.76
N GLU A 303 15.53 11.37 16.04
CA GLU A 303 14.28 12.11 15.86
C GLU A 303 13.39 12.07 17.12
N GLU A 304 13.54 11.07 18.00
CA GLU A 304 12.92 11.01 19.33
C GLU A 304 13.74 11.78 20.40
N GLU A 305 15.07 11.86 20.28
CA GLU A 305 15.94 12.71 21.10
C GLU A 305 15.82 14.20 20.74
N TYR A 306 15.53 14.51 19.46
CA TYR A 306 15.14 15.86 19.04
C TYR A 306 13.68 16.13 19.41
N ASP A 307 13.44 16.43 20.69
CA ASP A 307 12.13 16.84 21.21
C ASP A 307 11.78 18.26 20.73
N PRO A 308 10.85 18.46 19.76
CA PRO A 308 10.44 19.80 19.35
C PRO A 308 9.48 20.41 20.38
N GLY A 309 9.01 19.62 21.36
CA GLY A 309 8.36 20.10 22.58
C GLY A 309 9.33 20.84 23.50
N TYR A 310 10.65 20.70 23.35
CA TYR A 310 11.62 21.56 24.04
C TYR A 310 11.48 23.03 23.60
N GLU A 311 11.21 23.27 22.31
CA GLU A 311 10.90 24.62 21.78
C GLU A 311 9.39 24.94 21.81
N ALA A 312 8.50 23.97 21.64
CA ALA A 312 7.05 24.21 21.56
C ALA A 312 6.33 24.21 22.93
N ALA A 313 6.87 23.60 23.99
CA ALA A 313 6.33 23.73 25.35
C ALA A 313 6.83 25.00 26.07
N PHE A 314 7.85 25.66 25.53
CA PHE A 314 8.37 26.97 25.98
C PHE A 314 8.30 28.05 24.89
N GLY A 315 7.57 27.79 23.81
CA GLY A 315 7.54 28.63 22.62
C GLY A 315 6.67 29.87 22.78
N GLY A 316 7.31 31.04 22.80
CA GLY A 316 6.65 32.27 22.37
C GLY A 316 5.72 32.96 23.38
N ALA A 317 6.10 33.02 24.66
CA ALA A 317 5.69 34.20 25.43
C ALA A 317 6.34 35.44 24.79
N TYR A 318 5.56 36.49 24.53
CA TYR A 318 5.94 37.74 23.84
C TYR A 318 6.09 37.67 22.30
N SER A 319 4.97 37.49 21.61
CA SER A 319 4.73 38.20 20.33
C SER A 319 3.28 38.71 20.23
N GLU A 320 2.83 39.41 21.29
CA GLU A 320 1.65 40.27 21.19
C GLU A 320 1.98 41.59 20.47
N ASN A 321 1.05 42.00 19.61
CA ASN A 321 0.76 43.39 19.24
C ASN A 321 1.88 44.28 18.69
N ARG A 322 1.96 44.30 17.35
CA ARG A 322 1.97 45.59 16.61
C ARG A 322 0.80 45.65 15.63
N CYS A 323 -0.37 45.94 16.18
CA CYS A 323 -1.47 46.49 15.39
C CYS A 323 -1.07 47.89 14.88
N GLN A 324 -1.55 48.27 13.71
CA GLN A 324 -1.17 49.50 13.03
C GLN A 324 -1.87 50.70 13.68
N THR A 325 -1.09 51.71 14.06
CA THR A 325 -1.59 53.07 14.33
C THR A 325 -0.52 54.09 13.96
N GLU A 326 -0.69 54.79 12.84
CA GLU A 326 -0.31 56.21 12.71
C GLU A 326 -1.46 56.92 11.94
N PRO A 327 -1.78 58.19 12.29
CA PRO A 327 -2.86 58.96 11.69
C PRO A 327 -2.47 59.70 10.39
#